data_AF-A0A3D5CUP9-F1
#
_entry.id   AF-A0A3D5CUP9-F1
#
_cell.length_a   1.000
_cell.length_b   1.000
_cell.length_c   1.000
_cell.angle_alpha   90.00
_cell.angle_beta   90.00
_cell.angle_gamma   90.00
#
_symmetry.space_group_name_H-M   'P 1'
#
loop_
_entity.id
_entity.type
_entity.pdbx_description
1 polymer ?
#
loop_
_entity_poly.entity_id
_entity_poly.type
_entity_poly.pdbx_seq_one_letter_code
_entity_poly.pdbx_strand_id
1 'polypeptide(L)'
;MPFKHQAKFNSRLRSTGGRYHLNDHHLDFNWKMFQEVDEATKVAIIKHELCHYHLHLANKGYRHRDADFKALLKKTGGLRYAPALSAKKTTKIEWYQCASCTTDIYRKRKIDTKRYVCGKCRGHLIWKETLDKVPNEQLSSK
;
A
#
# COMPACT_ATOMS: atom_id res chain seq x y z
N MET A 1 2.18 -13.70 26.93
CA MET A 1 2.65 -12.34 27.30
C MET A 1 1.49 -11.38 27.04
N PRO A 2 1.13 -10.49 27.97
CA PRO A 2 0.08 -9.49 27.75
C PRO A 2 0.56 -8.34 26.85
N PHE A 3 -0.37 -7.69 26.16
CA PHE A 3 -0.12 -6.41 25.49
C PHE A 3 -0.08 -5.30 26.54
N LYS A 4 0.96 -4.46 26.51
CA LYS A 4 1.22 -3.42 27.54
C LYS A 4 1.39 -2.02 26.97
N HIS A 5 1.32 -1.87 25.65
CA HIS A 5 1.54 -0.59 24.95
C HIS A 5 0.21 -0.02 24.45
N GLN A 6 0.26 1.05 23.67
CA GLN A 6 -0.94 1.71 23.17
C GLN A 6 -1.36 1.18 21.81
N ALA A 7 -2.66 1.15 21.56
CA ALA A 7 -3.26 0.92 20.26
C ALA A 7 -4.12 2.13 19.91
N LYS A 8 -3.95 2.69 18.71
CA LYS A 8 -4.68 3.89 18.28
C LYS A 8 -5.10 3.80 16.81
N PHE A 9 -6.16 4.52 16.47
CA PHE A 9 -6.51 4.72 15.06
C PHE A 9 -5.66 5.83 14.46
N ASN A 10 -5.08 5.56 13.29
CA ASN A 10 -4.26 6.51 12.55
C ASN A 10 -4.85 6.77 11.16
N SER A 11 -5.45 7.95 10.99
CA SER A 11 -6.07 8.37 9.73
C SER A 11 -5.08 8.51 8.55
N ARG A 12 -3.78 8.53 8.82
CA ARG A 12 -2.73 8.55 7.78
C ARG A 12 -2.44 7.16 7.22
N LEU A 13 -2.85 6.08 7.89
CA LEU A 13 -2.68 4.71 7.41
C LEU A 13 -3.70 4.45 6.29
N ARG A 14 -3.21 4.25 5.05
CA ARG A 14 -4.08 4.14 3.86
C ARG A 14 -4.09 2.77 3.18
N SER A 15 -2.95 2.07 3.19
CA SER A 15 -2.73 0.85 2.39
C SER A 15 -2.61 -0.43 3.22
N THR A 16 -2.57 -0.31 4.56
CA THR A 16 -2.49 -1.44 5.48
C THR A 16 -3.66 -1.39 6.46
N GLY A 17 -4.02 -2.54 7.04
CA GLY A 17 -5.03 -2.60 8.10
C GLY A 17 -4.49 -2.13 9.45
N GLY A 18 -3.23 -2.43 9.74
CA GLY A 18 -2.53 -1.98 10.93
C GLY A 18 -1.03 -1.79 10.71
N ARG A 19 -0.34 -1.35 11.76
CA ARG A 19 1.12 -1.23 11.83
C ARG A 19 1.62 -1.34 13.26
N TYR A 20 2.57 -2.25 13.47
CA TYR A 20 3.44 -2.28 14.64
C TYR A 20 4.65 -1.33 14.48
N HIS A 21 4.93 -0.54 15.52
CA HIS A 21 6.09 0.35 15.57
C HIS A 21 7.22 -0.22 16.43
N LEU A 22 8.44 -0.26 15.90
CA LEU A 22 9.58 -0.90 16.57
C LEU A 22 10.13 -0.11 17.75
N ASN A 23 9.99 1.23 17.73
CA ASN A 23 10.67 2.11 18.68
C ASN A 23 9.98 2.16 20.05
N ASP A 24 8.65 2.18 20.05
CA ASP A 24 7.81 2.37 21.24
C ASP A 24 6.67 1.35 21.35
N HIS A 25 6.67 0.36 20.45
CA HIS A 25 5.81 -0.81 20.45
C HIS A 25 4.30 -0.55 20.39
N HIS A 26 3.88 0.65 20.00
CA HIS A 26 2.47 0.93 19.79
C HIS A 26 1.95 0.34 18.48
N LEU A 27 0.63 0.16 18.42
CA LEU A 27 -0.09 -0.29 17.24
C LEU A 27 -0.91 0.85 16.65
N ASP A 28 -0.80 1.05 15.34
CA ASP A 28 -1.70 1.88 14.57
C ASP A 28 -2.70 1.00 13.81
N PHE A 29 -3.95 1.45 13.72
CA PHE A 29 -4.98 0.82 12.90
C PHE A 29 -5.61 1.80 11.92
N ASN A 30 -5.95 1.31 10.73
CA ASN A 30 -6.63 2.09 9.70
C ASN A 30 -8.13 2.14 9.99
N TRP A 31 -8.59 3.28 10.51
CA TRP A 31 -10.00 3.52 10.84
C TRP A 31 -10.94 3.22 9.67
N LYS A 32 -10.63 3.69 8.46
CA LYS A 32 -11.50 3.52 7.28
C LYS A 32 -11.66 2.04 6.92
N MET A 33 -10.57 1.28 6.96
CA MET A 33 -10.64 -0.16 6.71
C MET A 33 -11.50 -0.87 7.74
N PHE A 34 -11.38 -0.51 9.02
CA PHE A 34 -12.20 -1.10 10.08
C PHE A 34 -13.69 -0.79 9.90
N GLN A 35 -14.06 0.33 9.28
CA GLN A 35 -15.46 0.63 8.97
C GLN A 35 -16.01 -0.24 7.82
N GLU A 36 -15.15 -0.72 6.91
CA GLU A 36 -15.56 -1.42 5.69
C GLU A 36 -15.55 -2.95 5.81
N VAL A 37 -14.83 -3.50 6.79
CA VAL A 37 -14.66 -4.96 6.95
C VAL A 37 -15.45 -5.52 8.12
N ASP A 38 -15.75 -6.81 8.05
CA ASP A 38 -16.45 -7.54 9.10
C ASP A 38 -15.61 -7.70 10.38
N GLU A 39 -16.27 -8.09 11.48
CA GLU A 39 -15.64 -8.21 12.79
C GLU A 39 -14.51 -9.26 12.83
N ALA A 40 -14.67 -10.38 12.11
CA ALA A 40 -13.64 -11.41 12.07
C ALA A 40 -12.37 -10.90 11.36
N THR A 41 -12.54 -10.12 10.29
CA THR A 41 -11.43 -9.45 9.62
C THR A 41 -10.73 -8.43 10.53
N LYS A 42 -11.46 -7.60 11.29
CA LYS A 42 -10.85 -6.66 12.25
C LYS A 42 -10.00 -7.40 13.29
N VAL A 43 -10.56 -8.47 13.87
CA VAL A 43 -9.84 -9.32 14.84
C VAL A 43 -8.59 -9.92 14.21
N ALA A 44 -8.66 -10.37 12.96
CA ALA A 44 -7.51 -10.95 12.27
C ALA A 44 -6.41 -9.92 11.95
N ILE A 45 -6.77 -8.66 11.70
CA ILE A 45 -5.82 -7.54 11.57
C ILE A 45 -5.17 -7.25 12.92
N ILE A 46 -5.93 -7.18 14.01
CA ILE A 46 -5.38 -6.96 15.36
C ILE A 46 -4.37 -8.08 15.72
N LYS A 47 -4.75 -9.33 15.46
CA LYS A 47 -3.88 -10.50 15.68
C LYS A 47 -2.59 -10.43 14.87
N HIS A 48 -2.64 -9.92 13.65
CA HIS A 48 -1.45 -9.71 12.82
C HIS A 48 -0.44 -8.79 13.50
N GLU A 49 -0.91 -7.61 13.93
CA GLU A 49 -0.04 -6.62 14.58
C GLU A 49 0.48 -7.13 15.93
N LEU A 50 -0.34 -7.86 16.69
CA LEU A 50 0.07 -8.51 17.93
C LEU A 50 1.13 -9.62 17.71
N CYS A 51 1.11 -10.32 16.57
CA CYS A 51 2.15 -11.28 16.24
C CYS A 51 3.52 -10.59 16.10
N HIS A 52 3.58 -9.46 15.37
CA HIS A 52 4.81 -8.66 15.29
C HIS A 52 5.26 -8.21 16.68
N TYR A 53 4.34 -7.65 17.45
CA TYR A 53 4.59 -7.15 18.79
C TYR A 53 5.19 -8.20 19.73
N HIS A 54 4.55 -9.36 19.85
CA HIS A 54 4.99 -10.38 20.80
C HIS A 54 6.28 -11.08 20.37
N LEU A 55 6.48 -11.27 19.06
CA LEU A 55 7.71 -11.87 18.57
C LEU A 55 8.90 -10.92 18.71
N HIS A 56 8.70 -9.63 18.44
CA HIS A 56 9.76 -8.64 18.61
C HIS A 56 10.19 -8.52 20.07
N LEU A 57 9.24 -8.39 21.01
CA LEU A 57 9.54 -8.35 22.44
C LEU A 57 10.16 -9.65 22.98
N ALA A 58 9.95 -10.77 22.30
CA ALA A 58 10.56 -12.05 22.65
C ALA A 58 11.91 -12.29 21.93
N ASN A 59 12.46 -11.29 21.23
CA ASN A 59 13.65 -11.42 20.39
C ASN A 59 13.58 -12.59 19.37
N LYS A 60 12.39 -12.84 18.82
CA LYS A 60 12.12 -13.86 17.79
C LYS A 60 11.92 -13.24 16.40
N GLY A 61 11.82 -14.09 15.38
CA GLY A 61 11.58 -13.66 14.00
C GLY A 61 10.18 -13.04 13.81
N TYR A 62 10.08 -11.71 13.90
CA TYR A 62 8.81 -10.98 13.83
C TYR A 62 8.42 -10.56 12.41
N ARG A 63 9.32 -10.63 11.42
CA ARG A 63 9.03 -10.15 10.06
C ARG A 63 8.22 -11.18 9.29
N HIS A 64 7.45 -10.74 8.28
CA HIS A 64 6.62 -11.64 7.44
C HIS A 64 7.37 -12.79 6.76
N ARG A 65 8.69 -12.66 6.59
CA ARG A 65 9.53 -13.69 5.99
C ARG A 65 9.91 -14.80 6.98
N ASP A 66 9.91 -14.48 8.27
CA ASP A 66 10.44 -15.32 9.34
C ASP A 66 9.47 -16.49 9.64
N ALA A 67 10.04 -17.64 10.02
CA ALA A 67 9.25 -18.84 10.32
C ALA A 67 8.39 -18.67 11.57
N ASP A 68 8.93 -18.03 12.61
CA ASP A 68 8.22 -17.74 13.86
C ASP A 68 6.94 -16.94 13.62
N PHE A 69 7.03 -15.87 12.80
CA PHE A 69 5.86 -15.07 12.43
C PHE A 69 4.79 -15.91 11.72
N LYS A 70 5.18 -16.71 10.71
CA LYS A 70 4.23 -17.55 9.98
C LYS A 70 3.55 -18.58 10.90
N ALA A 71 4.32 -19.18 11.80
CA ALA A 71 3.81 -20.16 12.76
C ALA A 71 2.83 -19.53 13.75
N LEU A 72 3.19 -18.39 14.34
CA LEU A 72 2.34 -17.70 15.31
C LEU A 72 1.05 -17.18 14.65
N LEU A 73 1.17 -16.55 13.48
CA LEU A 73 0.03 -16.03 12.73
C LEU A 73 -0.99 -17.12 12.40
N LYS A 74 -0.50 -18.30 11.96
CA LYS A 74 -1.35 -19.48 11.70
C LYS A 74 -2.03 -19.96 12.99
N LYS A 75 -1.30 -20.05 14.10
CA LYS A 75 -1.84 -20.48 15.39
C LYS A 75 -2.92 -19.54 15.92
N THR A 76 -2.77 -18.23 15.73
CA THR A 76 -3.74 -17.24 16.21
C THR A 76 -4.90 -17.01 15.25
N GLY A 77 -4.80 -17.45 13.99
CA GLY A 77 -5.78 -17.16 12.95
C GLY A 77 -5.76 -15.69 12.50
N GLY A 78 -4.57 -15.10 12.40
CA GLY A 78 -4.42 -13.74 11.85
C GLY A 78 -4.33 -13.77 10.32
N LEU A 79 -4.65 -12.64 9.67
CA LEU A 79 -4.51 -12.50 8.22
C LEU A 79 -3.09 -12.07 7.88
N ARG A 80 -2.47 -12.69 6.87
CA ARG A 80 -1.13 -12.26 6.42
C ARG A 80 -1.17 -10.93 5.67
N TYR A 81 -2.24 -10.71 4.93
CA TYR A 81 -2.50 -9.49 4.18
C TYR A 81 -3.91 -9.02 4.48
N ALA A 82 -4.09 -7.71 4.67
CA ALA A 82 -5.41 -7.12 4.80
C ALA A 82 -6.19 -7.30 3.49
N PRO A 83 -7.52 -7.48 3.54
CA PRO A 83 -8.32 -7.58 2.33
C PRO A 83 -8.27 -6.27 1.54
N ALA A 84 -8.45 -6.39 0.22
CA ALA A 84 -8.60 -5.22 -0.64
C ALA A 84 -9.91 -4.51 -0.30
N LEU A 85 -9.82 -3.21 0.02
CA LEU A 85 -11.02 -2.37 0.15
C LEU A 85 -11.74 -2.28 -1.20
N SER A 86 -13.07 -2.31 -1.17
CA SER A 86 -13.93 -2.39 -2.35
C SER A 86 -13.88 -1.15 -3.25
N ALA A 87 -13.22 -0.08 -2.81
CA ALA A 87 -12.96 1.10 -3.62
C ALA A 87 -11.94 0.79 -4.74
N LYS A 88 -12.44 0.18 -5.84
CA LYS A 88 -11.84 0.30 -7.17
C LYS A 88 -11.78 1.78 -7.52
N LYS A 89 -10.72 2.45 -7.11
CA LYS A 89 -10.38 3.77 -7.66
C LYS A 89 -10.07 3.51 -9.13
N THR A 90 -10.97 3.95 -10.02
CA THR A 90 -10.63 4.25 -11.41
C THR A 90 -9.31 5.01 -11.35
N THR A 91 -8.26 4.34 -11.80
CA THR A 91 -6.92 4.87 -11.63
C THR A 91 -6.76 5.89 -12.72
N LYS A 92 -7.14 7.14 -12.42
CA LYS A 92 -6.96 8.27 -13.32
C LYS A 92 -5.55 8.22 -13.90
N ILE A 93 -5.46 8.29 -15.22
CA ILE A 93 -4.22 8.26 -15.97
C ILE A 93 -3.95 9.67 -16.46
N GLU A 94 -2.80 10.20 -16.10
CA GLU A 94 -2.30 11.46 -16.62
C GLU A 94 -1.55 11.20 -17.92
N TRP A 95 -2.04 11.78 -19.01
CA TRP A 95 -1.43 11.67 -20.32
C TRP A 95 -0.52 12.87 -20.59
N TYR A 96 0.69 12.56 -21.02
CA TYR A 96 1.69 13.51 -21.48
C TYR A 96 2.13 13.14 -22.89
N GLN A 97 2.49 14.14 -23.68
CA GLN A 97 3.11 13.95 -24.98
C GLN A 97 4.48 14.62 -25.00
N CYS A 98 5.47 13.94 -25.54
CA CYS A 98 6.78 14.57 -25.76
C CYS A 98 6.70 15.60 -26.90
N ALA A 99 7.21 16.81 -26.65
CA ALA A 99 7.25 17.86 -27.65
C ALA A 99 8.21 17.55 -28.83
N SER A 100 9.24 16.74 -28.62
CA SER A 100 10.28 16.47 -29.62
C SER A 100 10.02 15.22 -30.46
N CYS A 101 9.55 14.14 -29.85
CA CYS A 101 9.37 12.85 -30.54
C CYS A 101 7.93 12.33 -30.52
N THR A 102 6.97 13.19 -30.12
CA THR A 102 5.51 12.95 -30.08
C THR A 102 5.06 11.71 -29.30
N THR A 103 5.97 11.05 -28.59
CA THR A 103 5.69 9.82 -27.84
C THR A 103 4.73 10.12 -26.69
N ASP A 104 3.65 9.35 -26.61
CA ASP A 104 2.69 9.39 -25.52
C ASP A 104 3.20 8.67 -24.29
N ILE A 105 2.98 9.28 -23.13
CA ILE A 105 3.44 8.80 -21.84
C ILE A 105 2.27 8.87 -20.87
N TYR A 106 1.89 7.70 -20.36
CA TYR A 106 0.78 7.54 -19.43
C TYR A 106 1.29 7.28 -18.01
N ARG A 107 0.81 8.04 -17.03
CA ARG A 107 1.23 7.92 -15.62
C ARG A 107 0.01 7.85 -14.70
N LYS A 108 0.10 7.05 -13.63
CA LYS A 108 -0.94 7.00 -12.58
C LYS A 108 -1.01 8.25 -11.70
N ARG A 109 -0.06 9.19 -11.84
CA ARG A 109 0.08 10.42 -11.05
C ARG A 109 0.67 11.52 -11.91
N LYS A 110 0.33 12.78 -11.63
CA LYS A 110 0.95 13.93 -12.28
C LYS A 110 2.43 14.00 -11.93
N ILE A 111 3.25 14.28 -12.93
CA ILE A 111 4.69 14.52 -12.81
C ILE A 111 5.00 15.98 -13.07
N ASP A 112 6.06 16.48 -12.42
CA ASP A 112 6.60 17.80 -12.69
C ASP A 112 7.42 17.78 -13.99
N THR A 113 6.88 18.37 -15.05
CA THR A 113 7.51 18.37 -16.39
C THR A 113 8.75 19.26 -16.46
N LYS A 114 9.04 20.09 -15.43
CA LYS A 114 10.32 20.79 -15.33
C LYS A 114 11.46 19.86 -14.90
N ARG A 115 11.12 18.82 -14.13
CA ARG A 115 12.10 17.84 -13.62
C ARG A 115 12.16 16.57 -14.48
N TYR A 116 11.04 16.15 -15.03
CA TYR A 116 10.92 14.91 -15.78
C TYR A 116 10.87 15.16 -17.30
N VAL A 117 11.61 14.36 -18.05
CA VAL A 117 11.72 14.43 -19.52
C VAL A 117 11.27 13.12 -20.18
N CYS A 118 11.11 13.13 -21.50
CA CYS A 118 10.83 11.92 -22.27
C CYS A 118 11.94 10.88 -22.10
N GLY A 119 11.57 9.64 -21.78
CA GLY A 119 12.53 8.53 -21.64
C GLY A 119 13.18 8.10 -22.96
N LYS A 120 12.56 8.43 -24.12
CA LYS A 120 13.05 8.06 -25.45
C LYS A 120 14.06 9.06 -26.01
N CYS A 121 13.75 10.36 -25.96
CA CYS A 121 14.57 11.40 -26.60
C CYS A 121 15.07 12.50 -25.65
N ARG A 122 14.72 12.43 -24.36
CA ARG A 122 15.00 13.48 -23.34
C ARG A 122 14.33 14.84 -23.61
N GLY A 123 13.41 14.92 -24.57
CA GLY A 123 12.62 16.12 -24.85
C GLY A 123 11.62 16.48 -23.74
N HIS A 124 11.18 17.74 -23.74
CA HIS A 124 10.20 18.26 -22.78
C HIS A 124 8.83 17.56 -22.90
N LEU A 125 8.14 17.42 -21.78
CA LEU A 125 6.83 16.78 -21.69
C LEU A 125 5.72 17.82 -21.56
N ILE A 126 4.68 17.68 -22.37
CA ILE A 126 3.48 18.52 -22.32
C ILE A 126 2.35 17.67 -21.78
N TRP A 127 1.76 18.07 -20.65
CA TRP A 127 0.54 17.44 -20.13
C TRP A 127 -0.61 17.72 -21.09
N LYS A 128 -1.41 16.69 -21.39
CA LYS A 128 -2.56 16.79 -22.27
C LYS A 128 -3.85 16.80 -21.47
N GLU A 129 -4.18 15.67 -20.84
CA GLU A 129 -5.40 15.53 -20.05
C GLU A 129 -5.31 14.37 -19.06
N THR A 130 -6.36 14.21 -18.25
CA THR A 130 -6.54 13.10 -17.33
C THR A 130 -7.62 12.16 -17.88
N LEU A 131 -7.24 10.90 -18.13
CA LEU A 131 -8.09 9.84 -18.67
C LEU A 131 -8.57 8.88 -17.56
N ASP A 132 -9.70 8.23 -17.77
CA ASP A 132 -10.18 7.16 -16.87
C ASP A 132 -9.46 5.82 -17.09
N LYS A 133 -8.86 5.61 -18.28
CA LYS A 133 -8.07 4.44 -18.67
C LYS A 133 -7.07 4.79 -19.78
N VAL A 134 -6.02 3.97 -19.94
CA VAL A 134 -5.10 4.10 -21.08
C VAL A 134 -5.85 3.74 -22.37
N PRO A 135 -5.70 4.50 -23.48
CA PRO A 135 -6.25 4.14 -24.78
C PRO A 135 -5.73 2.77 -25.26
N ASN A 136 -6.58 1.98 -25.91
CA ASN A 136 -6.34 0.56 -26.21
C ASN A 136 -5.23 0.31 -27.26
N GLU A 137 -4.70 1.35 -27.91
CA GLU A 137 -3.79 1.23 -29.05
C GLU A 137 -2.30 1.04 -28.68
N GLN A 138 -1.94 1.05 -27.40
CA GLN A 138 -0.53 0.90 -26.96
C GLN A 138 -0.24 -0.34 -26.10
N LEU A 139 -1.12 -1.35 -26.12
CA LEU A 139 -0.91 -2.64 -25.44
C LEU A 139 0.05 -3.60 -26.18
N SER A 140 0.61 -3.20 -27.33
CA SER A 140 1.58 -4.00 -28.08
C SER A 140 2.91 -3.28 -28.23
N SER A 141 3.80 -3.52 -27.28
CA SER A 141 5.25 -3.67 -27.53
C SER A 141 5.88 -4.15 -26.22
N LYS A 142 5.97 -5.48 -26.10
CA LYS A 142 6.96 -6.12 -25.22
C LYS A 142 8.35 -5.90 -25.80
#